data_AF-A0A818NFQ1-F1
#
_entry.id   AF-A0A818NFQ1-F1
#
_cell.length_a   1.000
_cell.length_b   1.000
_cell.length_c   1.000
_cell.angle_alpha   90.00
_cell.angle_beta   90.00
_cell.angle_gamma   90.00
#
_symmetry.space_group_name_H-M   'P 1'
#
loop_
_entity.id
_entity.type
_entity.pdbx_description
1 polymer ?
#
loop_
_entity_poly.entity_id
_entity_poly.type
_entity_poly.pdbx_seq_one_letter_code
_entity_poly.pdbx_strand_id
1 'polypeptide(L)'
;MSINQAHYEGGLLLYQGEQIVNHSKNVTLTFDNVNQECGEIFRGKHKGKVFVTTHRMIFLSNDQRDNLLSFAVAFMYMKNLHVEQPLLGANYISGIVAAHPNG
;
A
#
# COMPACT_ATOMS: atom_id res chain seq x y z
N MET A 1 2.14 -0.53 -9.72
CA MET A 1 2.63 -0.20 -8.38
C MET A 1 3.94 0.49 -8.54
N SER A 2 4.01 1.62 -7.86
CA SER A 2 5.16 2.50 -7.76
C SER A 2 5.51 2.66 -6.27
N ILE A 3 6.74 3.03 -5.97
CA ILE A 3 7.01 3.74 -4.71
C ILE A 3 6.14 5.00 -4.73
N ASN A 4 5.58 5.42 -3.59
CA ASN A 4 4.70 6.61 -3.59
C ASN A 4 5.51 7.85 -4.03
N GLN A 5 5.22 8.35 -5.23
CA GLN A 5 5.91 9.52 -5.80
C GLN A 5 5.46 10.84 -5.15
N ALA A 6 4.31 10.84 -4.45
CA ALA A 6 3.79 11.98 -3.69
C ALA A 6 4.05 11.76 -2.19
N HIS A 7 5.33 11.77 -1.81
CA HIS A 7 5.77 11.57 -0.42
C HIS A 7 6.10 12.90 0.25
N TYR A 8 5.69 13.05 1.51
CA TYR A 8 6.12 14.13 2.41
C TYR A 8 6.49 13.49 3.74
N GLU A 9 7.61 13.89 4.34
CA GLU A 9 8.07 13.32 5.61
C GLU A 9 7.00 13.44 6.70
N GLY A 10 6.49 12.30 7.14
CA GLY A 10 5.46 12.22 8.19
C GLY A 10 4.04 12.61 7.75
N GLY A 11 3.78 12.83 6.46
CA GLY A 11 2.47 13.28 5.97
C GLY A 11 2.01 12.64 4.66
N LEU A 12 0.83 13.07 4.21
CA LEU A 12 0.16 12.58 3.01
C LEU A 12 0.04 13.73 2.01
N LEU A 13 0.56 13.56 0.79
CA LEU A 13 0.34 14.49 -0.33
C LEU A 13 -0.73 13.92 -1.26
N LEU A 14 -1.75 14.72 -1.53
CA LEU A 14 -2.84 14.40 -2.43
C LEU A 14 -2.78 15.31 -3.65
N TYR A 15 -3.14 14.76 -4.82
CA TYR A 15 -3.28 15.58 -6.02
C TYR A 15 -4.53 16.46 -5.93
N GLN A 16 -4.57 17.52 -6.74
CA GLN A 16 -5.74 18.38 -6.81
C GLN A 16 -6.98 17.58 -7.22
N GLY A 17 -8.07 17.69 -6.46
CA GLY A 17 -9.30 16.92 -6.67
C GLY A 17 -9.29 15.51 -6.08
N GLU A 18 -8.15 15.02 -5.57
CA GLU A 18 -8.06 13.76 -4.84
C GLU A 18 -8.53 13.96 -3.39
N GLN A 19 -9.60 13.28 -3.00
CA GLN A 19 -10.12 13.28 -1.63
C GLN A 19 -9.90 11.93 -0.92
N ILE A 20 -9.68 11.98 0.39
CA ILE A 20 -9.67 10.80 1.26
C ILE A 20 -11.11 10.34 1.50
N VAL A 21 -11.40 9.09 1.16
CA VAL A 21 -12.70 8.45 1.39
C VAL A 21 -12.70 7.71 2.71
N ASN A 22 -11.60 6.99 3.00
CA ASN A 22 -11.47 6.23 4.24
C ASN A 22 -10.00 6.13 4.66
N HIS A 23 -9.77 5.82 5.93
CA HIS A 23 -8.44 5.53 6.45
C HIS A 23 -8.50 4.46 7.55
N SER A 24 -7.42 3.71 7.69
CA SER A 24 -7.28 2.74 8.79
C SER A 24 -5.87 2.77 9.34
N LYS A 25 -5.77 2.76 10.67
CA LYS A 25 -4.51 2.74 11.40
C LYS A 25 -4.17 1.30 11.79
N ASN A 26 -2.89 1.05 12.05
CA ASN A 26 -2.39 -0.25 12.54
C ASN A 26 -2.59 -1.40 11.55
N VAL A 27 -2.41 -1.13 10.27
CA VAL A 27 -2.49 -2.14 9.21
C VAL A 27 -1.12 -2.78 9.03
N THR A 28 -1.10 -4.08 8.73
CA THR A 28 0.10 -4.78 8.29
C THR A 28 -0.02 -5.05 6.79
N LEU A 29 0.96 -4.59 6.02
CA LEU A 29 1.07 -4.81 4.59
C LEU A 29 2.15 -5.87 4.32
N THR A 30 1.85 -6.79 3.41
CA THR A 30 2.76 -7.83 2.94
C THR A 30 2.64 -7.98 1.44
N PHE A 31 3.74 -8.29 0.78
CA PHE A 31 3.78 -8.63 -0.63
C PHE A 31 4.17 -10.10 -0.76
N ASP A 32 3.32 -10.87 -1.44
CA ASP A 32 3.61 -12.24 -1.81
C ASP A 32 4.43 -12.24 -3.10
N ASN A 33 5.28 -13.26 -3.28
CA ASN A 33 6.10 -13.44 -4.48
C ASN A 33 7.07 -12.29 -4.80
N VAL A 34 7.66 -11.67 -3.77
CA VAL A 34 8.78 -10.73 -3.96
C VAL A 34 10.01 -11.49 -4.48
N ASN A 35 10.16 -11.54 -5.80
CA ASN A 35 11.33 -12.09 -6.46
C ASN A 35 12.51 -11.09 -6.40
N GLN A 36 13.70 -11.52 -6.84
CA GLN A 36 14.90 -10.65 -6.84
C GLN A 36 14.69 -9.36 -7.67
N GLU A 37 13.78 -9.37 -8.64
CA GLU A 37 13.51 -8.24 -9.53
C GLU A 37 12.62 -7.16 -8.90
N CYS A 38 11.72 -7.53 -7.97
CA CYS A 38 10.87 -6.57 -7.27
C CYS A 38 11.63 -5.70 -6.25
N GLY A 39 12.83 -6.11 -5.82
CA GLY A 39 13.68 -5.39 -4.88
C GLY A 39 13.37 -5.69 -3.41
N GLU A 40 14.40 -5.62 -2.55
CA GLU A 40 14.32 -5.95 -1.12
C GLU A 40 13.35 -5.05 -0.33
N ILE A 41 12.95 -3.90 -0.89
CA ILE A 41 12.08 -2.92 -0.24
C ILE A 41 10.67 -3.47 0.07
N PHE A 42 10.16 -4.42 -0.72
CA PHE A 42 8.82 -5.00 -0.52
C PHE A 42 8.83 -6.26 0.35
N ARG A 43 10.01 -6.72 0.77
CA ARG A 43 10.14 -7.97 1.50
C ARG A 43 9.75 -7.77 2.97
N GLY A 44 8.93 -8.68 3.46
CA GLY A 44 8.58 -8.77 4.88
C GLY A 44 7.23 -8.15 5.19
N LYS A 45 7.07 -7.72 6.46
CA LYS A 45 5.83 -7.15 6.99
C LYS A 45 6.05 -5.68 7.31
N HIS A 46 5.27 -4.81 6.70
CA HIS A 46 5.34 -3.37 6.93
C HIS A 46 4.13 -2.93 7.75
N LYS A 47 4.36 -2.23 8.87
CA LYS A 47 3.28 -1.80 9.76
C LYS A 47 3.04 -0.31 9.62
N GLY A 48 1.80 0.07 9.38
CA GLY A 48 1.51 1.45 9.01
C GLY A 48 0.04 1.83 9.07
N LYS A 49 -0.26 2.84 8.26
CA LYS A 49 -1.61 3.36 8.03
C LYS A 49 -1.91 3.25 6.55
N VAL A 50 -3.17 2.98 6.23
CA VAL A 50 -3.65 3.00 4.85
C VAL A 50 -4.69 4.09 4.69
N PHE A 51 -4.63 4.79 3.57
CA PHE A 51 -5.58 5.78 3.12
C PHE A 51 -6.18 5.30 1.80
N VAL A 52 -7.49 5.30 1.74
CA VAL A 52 -8.24 5.05 0.52
C VAL A 52 -8.72 6.40 0.04
N THR A 53 -8.21 6.83 -1.10
CA THR A 53 -8.65 8.05 -1.76
C THR A 53 -9.68 7.72 -2.83
N THR A 54 -10.19 8.75 -3.48
CA THR A 54 -11.02 8.64 -4.68
C THR A 54 -10.29 7.98 -5.86
N HIS A 55 -8.96 7.93 -5.86
CA HIS A 55 -8.16 7.49 -7.01
C HIS A 55 -7.27 6.27 -6.73
N ARG A 56 -6.79 6.12 -5.50
CA ARG A 56 -5.76 5.14 -5.15
C ARG A 56 -5.82 4.75 -3.68
N MET A 57 -5.14 3.64 -3.38
CA MET A 57 -4.76 3.29 -2.03
C MET A 57 -3.34 3.77 -1.77
N ILE A 58 -3.10 4.34 -0.58
CA ILE A 58 -1.79 4.84 -0.14
C ILE A 58 -1.49 4.24 1.23
N PHE A 59 -0.37 3.55 1.34
CA PHE A 59 0.19 3.05 2.59
C PHE A 59 1.35 3.96 3.03
N LEU A 60 1.39 4.27 4.33
CA LEU A 60 2.49 4.96 4.99
C LEU A 60 2.97 4.12 6.17
N SER A 61 4.27 3.84 6.24
CA SER A 61 4.87 3.14 7.38
C SER A 61 4.87 4.02 8.63
N ASN A 62 4.74 3.37 9.78
CA ASN A 62 4.87 4.05 11.07
C ASN A 62 6.34 4.17 11.52
N ASP A 63 7.27 3.41 10.92
CA ASP A 63 8.69 3.46 11.24
C ASP A 63 9.48 4.10 10.09
N GLN A 64 10.22 5.16 10.41
CA GLN A 64 11.07 5.87 9.44
C GLN A 64 12.33 5.07 9.07
N ARG A 65 12.58 3.95 9.73
CA ARG A 65 13.64 2.99 9.40
C ARG A 65 13.13 1.78 8.61
N ASP A 66 11.84 1.76 8.28
CA ASP A 66 11.26 0.70 7.44
C ASP A 66 11.81 0.81 6.02
N ASN A 67 12.10 -0.34 5.40
CA ASN A 67 12.55 -0.40 4.01
C ASN A 67 11.48 0.14 3.05
N LEU A 68 10.19 0.03 3.42
CA LEU A 68 9.07 0.60 2.68
C LEU A 68 8.41 1.73 3.48
N LEU A 69 8.91 2.95 3.30
CA LEU A 69 8.35 4.14 3.96
C LEU A 69 6.95 4.47 3.48
N SER A 70 6.69 4.33 2.18
CA SER A 70 5.39 4.57 1.60
C SER A 70 5.18 3.81 0.29
N PHE A 71 3.92 3.47 0.04
CA PHE A 71 3.49 2.72 -1.14
C PHE A 71 2.17 3.29 -1.65
N ALA A 72 2.00 3.41 -2.96
CA ALA A 72 0.74 3.85 -3.53
C ALA A 72 0.38 3.02 -4.76
N VAL A 73 -0.91 2.75 -4.91
CA VAL A 73 -1.43 2.04 -6.07
C VAL A 73 -2.81 2.56 -6.45
N ALA A 74 -2.94 3.03 -7.70
CA ALA A 74 -4.22 3.38 -8.29
C ALA A 74 -5.10 2.14 -8.50
N PHE A 75 -6.41 2.30 -8.32
CA PHE A 75 -7.36 1.18 -8.38
C PHE A 75 -7.33 0.43 -9.72
N MET A 76 -7.01 1.12 -10.82
CA MET A 76 -6.87 0.49 -12.14
C MET A 76 -5.75 -0.57 -12.23
N TYR A 77 -4.77 -0.55 -11.32
CA TYR A 77 -3.68 -1.53 -11.26
C TYR A 77 -3.90 -2.63 -10.21
N MET A 78 -5.04 -2.61 -9.52
CA MET A 78 -5.44 -3.67 -8.60
C MET A 78 -6.41 -4.64 -9.28
N LYS A 79 -6.16 -5.94 -9.13
CA LYS A 79 -6.95 -7.02 -9.73
C LYS A 79 -7.21 -8.10 -8.69
N ASN A 80 -8.28 -8.87 -8.88
CA ASN A 80 -8.63 -10.02 -8.04
C ASN A 80 -8.61 -9.68 -6.55
N LEU A 81 -9.31 -8.61 -6.16
CA LEU A 81 -9.41 -8.21 -4.76
C LEU A 81 -10.40 -9.13 -4.03
N HIS A 82 -9.97 -9.65 -2.88
CA HIS A 82 -10.77 -10.52 -2.01
C HIS A 82 -10.75 -9.99 -0.58
N VAL A 83 -11.87 -10.17 0.11
CA VAL A 83 -11.97 -9.94 1.56
C VAL A 83 -11.86 -11.29 2.23
N GLU A 84 -10.81 -11.47 3.01
CA GLU A 84 -10.51 -12.70 3.71
C GLU A 84 -10.89 -12.55 5.18
N GLN A 85 -11.67 -13.50 5.69
CA GLN A 85 -12.20 -13.50 7.06
C GLN A 85 -11.82 -14.80 7.77
N PRO A 86 -10.57 -14.93 8.25
CA PRO A 86 -10.14 -16.13 8.94
C PRO A 86 -10.86 -16.28 10.29
N LEU A 87 -11.19 -17.52 10.67
CA LEU A 87 -11.79 -17.83 11.96
C LEU A 87 -10.90 -17.39 13.14
N LEU A 88 -9.58 -17.47 12.96
CA LEU A 88 -8.57 -17.06 13.94
C LEU A 88 -7.62 -16.06 13.28
N GLY A 89 -7.84 -14.77 13.52
CA GLY A 89 -6.97 -13.71 13.02
C GLY A 89 -7.74 -12.43 12.70
N ALA A 90 -7.02 -11.43 12.21
CA ALA A 90 -7.63 -10.23 11.67
C ALA A 90 -8.10 -10.49 10.24
N ASN A 91 -9.21 -9.87 9.87
CA ASN A 91 -9.63 -9.80 8.48
C ASN A 91 -8.59 -9.04 7.66
N TYR A 92 -8.43 -9.42 6.40
CA TYR A 92 -7.51 -8.75 5.51
C TYR A 92 -8.08 -8.68 4.09
N ILE A 93 -7.55 -7.74 3.32
CA ILE A 93 -7.83 -7.63 1.90
C ILE A 93 -6.62 -8.18 1.17
N SER A 94 -6.84 -9.14 0.28
CA SER A 94 -5.81 -9.71 -0.58
C SER A 94 -6.11 -9.34 -2.04
N GLY A 95 -5.08 -9.37 -2.88
CA GLY A 95 -5.25 -9.18 -4.31
C GLY A 95 -3.93 -9.03 -5.05
N ILE A 96 -4.04 -8.87 -6.36
CA ILE A 96 -2.89 -8.73 -7.25
C ILE A 96 -2.72 -7.26 -7.57
N VAL A 97 -1.49 -6.78 -7.43
CA VAL A 97 -1.14 -5.42 -7.82
C VAL A 97 -0.12 -5.46 -8.96
N ALA A 98 -0.47 -4.88 -10.11
CA ALA A 98 0.39 -4.84 -11.27
C ALA A 98 1.35 -3.64 -11.20
N ALA A 99 2.61 -3.81 -11.60
CA ALA A 99 3.60 -2.73 -11.72
C ALA A 99 3.07 -1.61 -12.66
N HIS A 100 3.34 -0.35 -12.31
CA HIS A 100 2.97 0.76 -13.20
C HIS A 100 4.06 0.85 -14.26
N PRO A 101 3.73 1.11 -15.54
CA PRO A 101 4.76 1.36 -16.53
C PRO A 101 5.62 2.55 -16.07
N ASN A 102 6.94 2.35 -15.96
CA ASN A 102 7.93 3.34 -15.49
C ASN A 102 8.09 3.54 -13.98
N GLY A 103 7.60 2.62 -13.15
CA GLY A 103 7.79 2.70 -11.71
C GLY A 103 6.65 3.41 -11.05
#